data_AF-A0A1S8C9B3-F1
#
_entry.id   AF-A0A1S8C9B3-F1
#
_cell.length_a   1.000
_cell.length_b   1.000
_cell.length_c   1.000
_cell.angle_alpha   90.00
_cell.angle_beta   90.00
_cell.angle_gamma   90.00
#
_symmetry.space_group_name_H-M   'P 1'
#
loop_
_entity.id
_entity.type
_entity.pdbx_description
1 polymer ?
#
loop_
_entity_poly.entity_id
_entity_poly.type
_entity_poly.pdbx_seq_one_letter_code
_entity_poly.pdbx_strand_id
1 'polypeptide(L)'
;MASSGALAHLAPQSSRISSLETALERRRTSASAGTVTIVAVDAPLRTAGGPWLEHMLAVWSPTAVWAVLDSTRKPEDLVPWLDGLPRLDAVVVQDTDATADPAAVLGHLQVPVALIDGVRATAHRWASLLCERLEELEG
;
A
#
# COMPACT_ATOMS: atom_id res chain seq x y z
N MET A 1 14.28 9.86 -2.44
CA MET A 1 13.97 9.96 -1.00
C MET A 1 12.47 10.02 -0.84
N ALA A 2 11.83 8.99 -0.28
CA ALA A 2 10.40 9.06 0.06
C ALA A 2 10.28 9.81 1.39
N SER A 3 9.86 11.07 1.32
CA SER A 3 9.65 11.93 2.49
C SER A 3 8.35 11.53 3.17
N SER A 4 8.41 11.26 4.48
CA SER A 4 7.26 11.35 5.37
C SER A 4 6.57 12.69 5.09
N GLY A 5 5.42 12.68 4.41
CA GLY A 5 4.79 13.90 3.87
C GLY A 5 4.33 13.84 2.41
N ALA A 6 4.69 12.81 1.63
CA ALA A 6 4.17 12.65 0.27
C ALA A 6 2.62 12.58 0.24
N LEU A 7 2.02 11.87 1.21
CA LEU A 7 0.57 11.80 1.36
C LEU A 7 -0.07 13.15 1.72
N ALA A 8 0.66 14.05 2.39
CA ALA A 8 0.11 15.34 2.77
C ALA A 8 -0.34 16.12 1.53
N HIS A 9 0.43 16.08 0.44
CA HIS A 9 0.08 16.80 -0.80
C HIS A 9 -1.07 16.17 -1.59
N LEU A 10 -1.42 14.92 -1.31
CA LEU A 10 -2.47 14.16 -2.01
C LEU A 10 -3.86 14.32 -1.38
N ALA A 11 -3.94 14.78 -0.13
CA ALA A 11 -5.20 14.97 0.59
C ALA A 11 -5.44 16.46 0.89
N PRO A 12 -6.69 16.95 0.75
CA PRO A 12 -7.09 18.26 1.28
C PRO A 12 -6.64 18.40 2.74
N GLN A 13 -6.17 19.58 3.15
CA GLN A 13 -5.73 19.82 4.54
C GLN A 13 -6.80 19.39 5.55
N SER A 14 -8.07 19.63 5.21
CA SER A 14 -9.25 19.23 5.97
C SER A 14 -9.49 17.71 6.03
N SER A 15 -8.65 16.87 5.44
CA SER A 15 -8.74 15.40 5.51
C SER A 15 -7.51 14.77 6.17
N ARG A 16 -6.48 15.58 6.50
CA ARG A 16 -5.24 15.09 7.09
C ARG A 16 -5.44 14.73 8.56
N ILE A 17 -4.76 13.67 8.99
CA ILE A 17 -4.72 13.21 10.38
C ILE A 17 -3.26 13.22 10.81
N SER A 18 -2.89 14.20 11.64
CA SER A 18 -1.51 14.36 12.14
C SER A 18 -1.40 14.18 13.66
N SER A 19 -2.52 13.89 14.34
CA SER A 19 -2.54 13.62 15.77
C SER A 19 -3.57 12.53 16.10
N LEU A 20 -3.34 11.85 17.23
CA LEU A 20 -4.26 10.82 17.72
C LEU A 20 -5.65 11.38 18.04
N GLU A 21 -5.70 12.58 18.61
CA GLU A 21 -6.95 13.30 18.88
C GLU A 21 -7.76 13.54 17.58
N THR A 22 -7.10 14.02 16.52
CA THR A 22 -7.73 14.22 15.22
C THR A 22 -8.24 12.89 14.65
N ALA A 23 -7.49 11.80 14.81
CA ALA A 23 -7.92 10.48 14.37
C ALA A 23 -9.19 10.01 15.08
N LEU A 24 -9.26 10.19 16.40
CA LEU A 24 -10.43 9.82 17.21
C LEU A 24 -11.67 10.65 16.86
N GLU A 25 -11.50 11.94 16.58
CA GLU A 25 -12.60 12.81 16.12
C GLU A 25 -13.10 12.39 14.73
N ARG A 26 -12.17 12.10 13.81
CA ARG A 26 -12.49 11.63 12.45
C ARG A 26 -13.22 10.30 12.47
N ARG A 27 -12.80 9.37 13.33
CA ARG A 27 -13.47 8.08 13.49
C ARG A 27 -14.92 8.26 13.91
N ARG A 28 -15.19 9.14 14.89
CA ARG A 28 -16.54 9.42 15.38
C ARG A 28 -17.44 9.99 14.27
N THR A 29 -16.92 10.97 13.52
CA THR A 29 -17.64 11.55 12.37
C THR A 29 -17.88 10.51 11.26
N SER A 30 -16.89 9.65 10.98
CA SER A 30 -17.00 8.65 9.91
C SER A 30 -17.98 7.54 10.26
N ALA A 31 -18.03 7.13 11.54
CA ALA A 31 -18.95 6.11 12.03
C ALA A 31 -20.43 6.49 11.85
N SER A 32 -20.76 7.79 11.85
CA SER A 32 -22.13 8.28 11.63
C SER A 32 -22.46 8.55 10.16
N ALA A 33 -21.48 8.52 9.25
CA ALA A 33 -21.67 8.88 7.84
C ALA A 33 -22.32 7.77 6.98
N GLY A 34 -22.28 6.52 7.44
CA GLY A 34 -22.85 5.37 6.70
C GLY A 34 -22.12 5.00 5.40
N THR A 35 -20.94 5.57 5.15
CA THR A 35 -20.10 5.31 3.98
C THR A 35 -18.83 4.55 4.34
N VAL A 36 -18.22 3.88 3.35
CA VAL A 36 -16.88 3.30 3.53
C VAL A 36 -15.87 4.40 3.82
N THR A 37 -15.01 4.17 4.81
CA THR A 37 -13.92 5.07 5.17
C THR A 37 -12.59 4.46 4.77
N ILE A 38 -11.81 5.19 3.98
CA ILE A 38 -10.45 4.80 3.59
C ILE A 38 -9.49 5.72 4.32
N VAL A 39 -8.49 5.13 4.98
CA VAL A 39 -7.44 5.86 5.70
C VAL A 39 -6.11 5.51 5.08
N ALA A 40 -5.49 6.47 4.42
CA ALA A 40 -4.11 6.33 3.93
C ALA A 40 -3.14 6.71 5.06
N VAL A 41 -2.20 5.82 5.36
CA VAL A 41 -1.18 6.02 6.39
C VAL A 41 0.19 6.01 5.73
N ASP A 42 1.02 7.00 6.04
CA ASP A 42 2.40 7.01 5.57
C ASP A 42 3.18 5.97 6.37
N ALA A 43 3.75 4.99 5.66
CA ALA A 43 4.55 3.92 6.24
C ALA A 43 5.93 3.90 5.55
N PRO A 44 6.86 4.78 5.94
CA PRO A 44 8.17 4.86 5.31
C PRO A 44 8.95 3.53 5.38
N LEU A 45 9.70 3.19 4.32
CA LEU A 45 10.45 1.91 4.22
C LEU A 45 11.33 1.59 5.45
N ARG A 46 11.91 2.62 6.07
CA ARG A 46 12.83 2.45 7.21
C ARG A 46 12.12 2.22 8.54
N THR A 47 10.85 2.58 8.67
CA THR A 47 10.13 2.55 9.94
C THR A 47 8.85 1.74 9.91
N ALA A 48 8.38 1.31 8.72
CA ALA A 48 7.11 0.61 8.54
C ALA A 48 5.92 1.34 9.21
N GLY A 49 5.98 2.68 9.27
CA GLY A 49 4.99 3.51 9.96
C GLY A 49 5.14 3.56 11.49
N GLY A 50 5.96 2.70 12.09
CA GLY A 50 6.28 2.70 13.52
C GLY A 50 5.06 2.75 14.44
N PRO A 51 5.16 3.41 15.61
CA PRO A 51 4.05 3.53 16.55
C PRO A 51 2.82 4.25 15.97
N TRP A 52 2.99 5.07 14.93
CA TRP A 52 1.87 5.78 14.30
C TRP A 52 0.92 4.82 13.60
N LEU A 53 1.45 3.83 12.88
CA LEU A 53 0.62 2.82 12.22
C LEU A 53 -0.19 2.01 13.25
N GLU A 54 0.44 1.59 14.35
CA GLU A 54 -0.25 0.88 15.44
C GLU A 54 -1.39 1.71 16.04
N HIS A 55 -1.17 3.00 16.29
CA HIS A 55 -2.23 3.91 16.74
C HIS A 55 -3.36 4.01 15.73
N MET A 56 -3.06 4.11 14.43
CA MET A 56 -4.10 4.17 13.39
C MET A 56 -4.90 2.86 13.31
N LEU A 57 -4.25 1.70 13.42
CA LEU A 57 -4.95 0.42 13.48
C LEU A 57 -5.86 0.32 14.70
N ALA A 58 -5.39 0.75 15.88
CA ALA A 58 -6.19 0.74 17.10
C ALA A 58 -7.39 1.69 17.02
N VAL A 59 -7.17 2.91 16.51
CA VAL A 59 -8.24 3.90 16.36
C VAL A 59 -9.27 3.44 15.35
N TRP A 60 -8.86 2.99 14.17
CA TRP A 60 -9.81 2.72 13.09
C TRP A 60 -10.40 1.33 13.13
N SER A 61 -9.72 0.37 13.76
CA SER A 61 -10.12 -1.05 13.79
C SER A 61 -10.51 -1.54 12.39
N PRO A 62 -9.63 -1.40 11.38
CA PRO A 62 -10.01 -1.57 9.99
C PRO A 62 -10.42 -3.02 9.69
N THR A 63 -11.37 -3.18 8.77
CA THR A 63 -11.78 -4.50 8.26
C THR A 63 -10.69 -5.12 7.40
N ALA A 64 -9.92 -4.31 6.66
CA ALA A 64 -8.78 -4.74 5.87
C ALA A 64 -7.66 -3.69 5.89
N VAL A 65 -6.40 -4.14 5.86
CA VAL A 65 -5.17 -3.35 5.81
C VAL A 65 -4.39 -3.75 4.57
N TRP A 66 -4.24 -2.82 3.63
CA TRP A 66 -3.53 -3.06 2.38
C TRP A 66 -2.27 -2.20 2.33
N ALA A 67 -1.19 -2.77 1.80
CA ALA A 67 0.04 -2.04 1.50
C ALA A 67 0.15 -1.75 0.00
N VAL A 68 0.73 -0.60 -0.34
CA VAL A 68 1.05 -0.25 -1.73
C VAL A 68 2.54 -0.48 -1.95
N LEU A 69 2.86 -1.33 -2.92
CA LEU A 69 4.21 -1.72 -3.31
C LEU A 69 4.55 -1.08 -4.65
N ASP A 70 5.63 -0.33 -4.64
CA ASP A 70 6.27 0.20 -5.85
C ASP A 70 7.17 -0.89 -6.42
N SER A 71 6.85 -1.38 -7.62
CA SER A 71 7.55 -2.51 -8.26
C SER A 71 8.94 -2.15 -8.80
N THR A 72 9.30 -0.87 -8.80
CA THR A 72 10.66 -0.40 -9.10
C THR A 72 11.59 -0.54 -7.88
N ARG A 73 11.04 -0.86 -6.70
CA ARG A 73 11.82 -1.07 -5.48
C ARG A 73 12.43 -2.45 -5.45
N LYS A 74 13.63 -2.49 -4.89
CA LYS A 74 14.35 -3.74 -4.71
C LYS A 74 13.66 -4.61 -3.65
N PRO A 75 13.52 -5.93 -3.89
CA PRO A 75 12.94 -6.84 -2.91
C PRO A 75 13.60 -6.76 -1.54
N GLU A 76 14.92 -6.56 -1.46
CA GLU A 76 15.64 -6.44 -0.18
C GLU A 76 15.24 -5.23 0.68
N ASP A 77 14.65 -4.18 0.08
CA ASP A 77 14.08 -3.05 0.83
C ASP A 77 12.61 -3.29 1.19
N LEU A 78 11.86 -4.05 0.37
CA LEU A 78 10.43 -4.31 0.56
C LEU A 78 10.16 -5.39 1.61
N VAL A 79 10.95 -6.47 1.63
CA VAL A 79 10.72 -7.61 2.53
C VAL A 79 10.79 -7.21 4.01
N PRO A 80 11.86 -6.55 4.49
CA PRO A 80 11.91 -6.13 5.89
C PRO A 80 10.81 -5.13 6.25
N TRP A 81 10.38 -4.32 5.28
CA TRP A 81 9.28 -3.37 5.48
C TRP A 81 7.94 -4.09 5.65
N LEU A 82 7.64 -5.07 4.80
CA LEU A 82 6.45 -5.91 4.89
C LEU A 82 6.40 -6.67 6.22
N ASP A 83 7.53 -7.28 6.61
CA ASP A 83 7.66 -8.03 7.86
C ASP A 83 7.50 -7.14 9.10
N GLY A 84 7.80 -5.84 8.97
CA GLY A 84 7.64 -4.85 10.02
C GLY A 84 6.20 -4.34 10.21
N LEU A 85 5.27 -4.66 9.30
CA LEU A 85 3.89 -4.20 9.43
C LEU A 85 3.13 -5.04 10.46
N PRO A 86 2.47 -4.41 11.46
CA PRO A 86 1.74 -5.11 12.52
C PRO A 86 0.52 -5.88 11.99
N ARG A 87 0.01 -5.51 10.82
CA ARG A 87 -1.05 -6.22 10.10
C ARG A 87 -0.97 -5.91 8.62
N LEU A 88 -1.16 -6.94 7.80
CA LEU A 88 -1.28 -6.82 6.36
C LEU A 88 -2.21 -7.92 5.85
N ASP A 89 -3.23 -7.56 5.09
CA ASP A 89 -4.22 -8.51 4.56
C ASP A 89 -4.08 -8.71 3.05
N ALA A 90 -3.55 -7.72 2.33
CA ALA A 90 -3.27 -7.79 0.90
C ALA A 90 -2.27 -6.70 0.46
N VAL A 91 -1.73 -6.83 -0.75
CA VAL A 91 -0.91 -5.77 -1.36
C VAL A 91 -1.49 -5.29 -2.68
N VAL A 92 -1.20 -4.04 -3.00
CA VAL A 92 -1.38 -3.43 -4.31
C VAL A 92 0.01 -3.24 -4.90
N VAL A 93 0.24 -3.71 -6.12
CA VAL A 93 1.49 -3.48 -6.84
C VAL A 93 1.27 -2.35 -7.84
N GLN A 94 2.18 -1.38 -7.87
CA GLN A 94 2.16 -0.24 -8.78
C GLN A 94 3.45 -0.14 -9.61
N ASP A 95 3.35 0.64 -10.68
CA ASP A 95 4.43 1.00 -11.60
C ASP A 95 5.05 -0.23 -12.29
N THR A 96 4.21 -1.25 -12.60
CA THR A 96 4.71 -2.51 -13.16
C THR A 96 5.26 -2.42 -14.58
N ASP A 97 4.94 -1.34 -15.27
CA ASP A 97 5.50 -0.96 -16.58
C ASP A 97 6.92 -0.37 -16.46
N ALA A 98 7.29 0.18 -15.30
CA ALA A 98 8.58 0.81 -15.06
C ALA A 98 9.66 -0.17 -14.55
N THR A 99 9.35 -1.48 -14.46
CA THR A 99 10.26 -2.52 -13.97
C THR A 99 10.44 -3.64 -14.97
N ALA A 100 11.65 -4.19 -15.04
CA ALA A 100 11.98 -5.31 -15.93
C ALA A 100 11.47 -6.66 -15.39
N ASP A 101 11.17 -6.75 -14.09
CA ASP A 101 10.65 -7.97 -13.46
C ASP A 101 9.56 -7.62 -12.43
N PRO A 102 8.32 -7.36 -12.88
CA PRO A 102 7.23 -7.02 -11.98
C PRO A 102 6.78 -8.20 -11.10
N ALA A 103 7.15 -9.43 -11.46
CA ALA A 103 6.81 -10.63 -10.71
C ALA A 103 7.82 -10.93 -9.59
N ALA A 104 8.99 -10.29 -9.57
CA ALA A 104 10.02 -10.46 -8.53
C ALA A 104 9.45 -10.37 -7.10
N VAL A 105 8.48 -9.48 -6.88
CA VAL A 105 7.88 -9.26 -5.57
C VAL A 105 7.07 -10.48 -5.09
N LEU A 106 6.49 -11.27 -5.99
CA LEU A 106 5.57 -12.37 -5.67
C LEU A 106 6.21 -13.45 -4.79
N GLY A 107 7.50 -13.75 -5.02
CA GLY A 107 8.23 -14.76 -4.26
C GLY A 107 8.39 -14.43 -2.78
N HIS A 108 8.11 -13.20 -2.39
CA HIS A 108 8.31 -12.69 -1.03
C HIS A 108 7.01 -12.36 -0.28
N LEU A 109 5.86 -12.44 -0.95
CA LEU A 109 4.58 -12.07 -0.35
C LEU A 109 3.95 -13.25 0.40
N GLN A 110 3.54 -13.00 1.65
CA GLN A 110 2.73 -13.94 2.45
C GLN A 110 1.23 -13.68 2.33
N VAL A 111 0.84 -12.62 1.61
CA VAL A 111 -0.52 -12.14 1.44
C VAL A 111 -0.86 -12.03 -0.06
N PRO A 112 -2.15 -12.09 -0.45
CA PRO A 112 -2.52 -11.94 -1.85
C PRO A 112 -2.19 -10.56 -2.40
N VAL A 113 -1.86 -10.51 -3.69
CA VAL A 113 -1.92 -9.27 -4.47
C VAL A 113 -3.39 -9.03 -4.83
N ALA A 114 -3.95 -7.90 -4.42
CA ALA A 114 -5.34 -7.52 -4.71
C ALA A 114 -5.44 -6.77 -6.05
N LEU A 115 -4.52 -5.84 -6.29
CA LEU A 115 -4.49 -4.98 -7.47
C LEU A 115 -3.08 -4.89 -8.07
N ILE A 116 -3.03 -4.73 -9.40
CA ILE A 116 -1.84 -4.42 -10.20
C ILE A 116 -2.20 -3.19 -11.03
N ASP A 117 -1.53 -2.06 -10.78
CA ASP A 117 -1.79 -0.78 -11.45
C ASP A 117 -3.27 -0.37 -11.46
N GLY A 118 -3.95 -0.61 -10.33
CA GLY A 118 -5.38 -0.30 -10.16
C GLY A 118 -6.35 -1.34 -10.74
N VAL A 119 -5.87 -2.36 -11.44
CA VAL A 119 -6.68 -3.45 -11.99
C VAL A 119 -6.61 -4.68 -11.08
N ARG A 120 -7.71 -5.45 -10.99
CA ARG A 120 -7.73 -6.69 -10.20
C ARG A 120 -6.61 -7.64 -10.62
N ALA A 121 -5.84 -8.09 -9.63
CA ALA A 121 -4.75 -9.04 -9.80
C ALA A 121 -5.28 -10.47 -10.04
N THR A 122 -5.65 -10.75 -11.29
CA THR A 122 -6.05 -12.10 -11.73
C THR A 122 -4.85 -12.85 -12.30
N ALA A 123 -4.93 -14.19 -12.35
CA ALA A 123 -3.92 -14.99 -13.05
C ALA A 123 -3.76 -14.55 -14.52
N HIS A 124 -4.87 -14.20 -15.18
CA HIS A 124 -4.86 -13.64 -16.53
C HIS A 124 -4.09 -12.32 -16.58
N ARG A 125 -4.32 -11.40 -15.63
CA ARG A 125 -3.60 -10.11 -15.59
C ARG A 125 -2.09 -10.31 -15.42
N TRP A 126 -1.67 -11.24 -14.56
CA TRP A 126 -0.27 -11.61 -14.41
C TRP A 126 0.32 -12.20 -15.68
N ALA A 127 -0.39 -13.12 -16.33
CA ALA A 127 0.05 -13.71 -17.59
C ALA A 127 0.20 -12.65 -18.69
N SER A 128 -0.79 -11.77 -18.87
CA SER A 128 -0.72 -10.67 -19.83
C SER A 128 0.49 -9.78 -19.58
N LEU A 129 0.72 -9.38 -18.33
CA LEU A 129 1.85 -8.54 -17.96
C LEU A 129 3.19 -9.19 -18.32
N LEU A 130 3.36 -10.48 -18.02
CA LEU A 130 4.59 -11.21 -18.33
C LEU A 130 4.79 -11.40 -19.83
N CYS A 131 3.72 -11.68 -20.57
CA CYS A 131 3.77 -11.81 -22.04
C CYS A 131 4.22 -10.49 -22.68
N GLU A 132 3.63 -9.36 -22.29
CA GLU A 132 4.02 -8.03 -22.77
C GLU A 132 5.52 -7.76 -22.53
N ARG A 133 6.06 -8.15 -21.36
CA ARG A 133 7.49 -7.99 -21.06
C ARG A 133 8.38 -8.91 -21.90
N LEU A 134 7.96 -10.14 -22.16
CA LEU A 134 8.72 -11.06 -23.02
C LEU A 134 8.79 -10.54 -24.46
N GLU A 135 7.69 -10.02 -25.00
CA GLU A 135 7.65 -9.42 -26.33
C GLU A 135 8.58 -8.20 -26.45
N GLU A 136 8.67 -7.36 -25.41
CA GLU A 136 9.62 -6.23 -25.37
C GLU A 136 11.10 -6.66 -25.33
N LEU A 137 11.41 -7.84 -24.80
CA LEU A 137 12.78 -8.38 -24.80
C LEU A 137 13.17 -9.00 -26.15
N GLU A 138 12.19 -9.42 -26.94
CA GLU A 138 12.37 -10.07 -28.24
C GLU A 138 12.45 -9.07 -29.42
N GLY A 139 12.02 -7.82 -29.22
CA GLY A 139 12.02 -6.73 -30.22
C GLY A 139 13.25 -5.82 -30.16
#